data_AF-A0A2N1ANP2-F1
#
_entry.id   AF-A0A2N1ANP2-F1
#
_cell.length_a   1.000
_cell.length_b   1.000
_cell.length_c   1.000
_cell.angle_alpha   90.00
_cell.angle_beta   90.00
_cell.angle_gamma   90.00
#
_symmetry.space_group_name_H-M   'P 1'
#
loop_
_entity.id
_entity.type
_entity.pdbx_description
1 polymer ?
#
loop_
_entity_poly.entity_id
_entity_poly.type
_entity_poly.pdbx_seq_one_letter_code
_entity_poly.pdbx_strand_id
1 'polypeptide(L)'
;MPAPTRLEVAEYNRAVGTRIREARQLAGFSQAGLSEAIAIDSNLMPKLESGVDLEDGAAPWVLNRIATTCGVKVDFLLGLTEESEPDEPGPTWRELAYVCNASAARGRERHVHDLAVRDALIIQFREMSAEIMPSVEAVQRALERVIELNPSWDDMRAGSRLSDATAALSDVALAVPAFQRLRRSTDDC
;
A
#
# COMPACT_ATOMS: atom_id res chain seq x y z
N MET A 1 34.66 -37.69 -21.98
CA MET A 1 33.19 -37.81 -21.83
C MET A 1 32.53 -37.16 -23.03
N PRO A 2 31.44 -37.71 -23.58
CA PRO A 2 30.67 -37.02 -24.62
C PRO A 2 30.11 -35.70 -24.09
N ALA A 3 29.91 -34.71 -24.97
CA ALA A 3 29.28 -33.45 -24.60
C ALA A 3 27.80 -33.69 -24.21
N PRO A 4 27.26 -32.92 -23.25
CA PRO A 4 25.87 -33.07 -22.83
C PRO A 4 24.92 -32.75 -23.98
N THR A 5 23.80 -33.45 -24.02
CA THR A 5 22.72 -33.23 -24.97
C THR A 5 21.92 -31.98 -24.58
N ARG A 6 21.20 -31.40 -25.55
CA ARG A 6 20.31 -30.25 -25.29
C ARG A 6 19.21 -30.55 -24.26
N LEU A 7 18.76 -31.80 -24.18
CA LEU A 7 17.76 -32.22 -23.19
C LEU A 7 18.34 -32.20 -21.78
N GLU A 8 19.54 -32.75 -21.58
CA GLU A 8 20.24 -32.75 -20.30
C GLU A 8 20.54 -31.32 -19.82
N VAL A 9 20.95 -30.42 -20.73
CA VAL A 9 21.17 -29.00 -20.41
C VAL A 9 19.86 -28.32 -19.98
N ALA A 10 18.75 -28.59 -20.68
CA ALA A 10 17.46 -27.99 -20.34
C ALA A 10 16.89 -28.52 -19.00
N GLU A 11 17.12 -29.79 -18.68
CA GLU A 11 16.76 -30.37 -17.38
C GLU A 11 17.60 -29.77 -16.25
N TYR A 12 18.90 -29.65 -16.45
CA TYR A 12 19.80 -29.00 -15.52
C TYR A 12 19.39 -27.54 -15.26
N ASN A 13 19.11 -26.76 -16.32
CA ASN A 13 18.67 -25.37 -16.19
C ASN A 13 17.34 -25.25 -15.43
N ARG A 14 16.41 -26.20 -15.59
CA ARG A 14 15.16 -26.26 -14.82
C ARG A 14 15.40 -26.52 -13.33
N ALA A 15 16.34 -27.40 -13.00
CA ALA A 15 16.71 -27.69 -11.62
C ALA A 15 17.34 -26.45 -10.95
N VAL A 16 18.31 -25.83 -11.62
CA VAL A 16 18.94 -24.57 -11.17
C VAL A 16 17.89 -23.47 -11.00
N GLY A 17 16.98 -23.30 -11.97
CA GLY A 17 15.93 -22.30 -11.90
C GLY A 17 14.97 -22.48 -10.73
N THR A 18 14.69 -23.73 -10.36
CA THR A 18 13.88 -24.06 -9.17
C THR A 18 14.58 -23.61 -7.89
N ARG A 19 15.88 -23.86 -7.76
CA ARG A 19 16.69 -23.42 -6.61
C ARG A 19 16.84 -21.90 -6.53
N ILE A 20 16.99 -21.22 -7.67
CA ILE A 20 16.98 -19.75 -7.74
C ILE A 20 15.65 -19.20 -7.22
N ARG A 21 14.52 -19.77 -7.63
CA ARG A 21 13.19 -19.37 -7.17
C ARG A 21 13.06 -19.54 -5.65
N GLU A 22 13.48 -20.69 -5.14
CA GLU A 22 13.46 -21.00 -3.72
C GLU A 22 14.30 -20.01 -2.90
N ALA A 23 15.57 -19.81 -3.27
CA ALA A 23 16.45 -18.85 -2.62
C ALA A 23 15.86 -17.43 -2.63
N ARG A 24 15.28 -17.00 -3.76
CA ARG A 24 14.63 -15.69 -3.87
C ARG A 24 13.43 -15.56 -2.92
N GLN A 25 12.59 -16.59 -2.86
CA GLN A 25 11.39 -16.59 -2.01
C GLN A 25 11.76 -16.57 -0.53
N LEU A 26 12.75 -17.36 -0.12
CA LEU A 26 13.28 -17.37 1.25
C LEU A 26 13.87 -16.01 1.64
N ALA A 27 14.56 -15.34 0.71
CA ALA A 27 15.09 -14.00 0.90
C ALA A 27 14.03 -12.88 0.81
N GLY A 28 12.76 -13.21 0.52
CA GLY A 28 11.66 -12.24 0.49
C GLY A 28 11.63 -11.30 -0.70
N PHE A 29 12.35 -11.59 -1.79
CA PHE A 29 12.38 -10.74 -2.98
C PHE A 29 11.26 -11.10 -3.97
N SER A 30 10.70 -10.10 -4.65
CA SER A 30 9.97 -10.32 -5.91
C SER A 30 10.95 -10.56 -7.06
N GLN A 31 10.50 -11.10 -8.20
CA GLN A 31 11.37 -11.29 -9.37
C GLN A 31 11.97 -9.96 -9.86
N ALA A 32 11.16 -8.91 -9.93
CA ALA A 32 11.61 -7.57 -10.27
C ALA A 32 12.59 -7.01 -9.22
N GLY A 33 12.29 -7.19 -7.94
CA GLY A 33 13.12 -6.70 -6.84
C GLY A 33 14.51 -7.35 -6.81
N LEU A 34 14.59 -8.66 -7.05
CA LEU A 34 15.90 -9.33 -7.15
C LEU A 34 16.65 -8.89 -8.42
N SER A 35 15.96 -8.74 -9.56
CA SER A 35 16.57 -8.28 -10.82
C SER A 35 17.22 -6.90 -10.66
N GLU A 36 16.51 -5.98 -9.99
CA GLU A 36 17.03 -4.66 -9.64
C GLU A 36 18.23 -4.76 -8.70
N ALA A 37 18.14 -5.59 -7.66
CA ALA A 37 19.21 -5.75 -6.67
C ALA A 37 20.52 -6.29 -7.27
N ILE A 38 20.46 -7.18 -8.27
CA ILE A 38 21.64 -7.74 -8.94
C ILE A 38 22.00 -7.04 -10.26
N ALA A 39 21.25 -5.99 -10.61
CA ALA A 39 21.41 -5.17 -11.82
C ALA A 39 21.35 -5.97 -13.14
N ILE A 40 20.28 -6.76 -13.32
CA ILE A 40 19.96 -7.44 -14.58
C ILE A 40 18.60 -6.99 -15.13
N ASP A 41 18.37 -7.25 -16.42
CA ASP A 41 17.08 -7.00 -17.05
C ASP A 41 15.97 -7.82 -16.37
N SER A 42 14.85 -7.18 -16.06
CA SER A 42 13.68 -7.81 -15.42
C SER A 42 13.11 -9.00 -16.21
N ASN A 43 13.31 -9.06 -17.53
CA ASN A 43 12.87 -10.15 -18.39
C ASN A 43 13.76 -11.40 -18.28
N LEU A 44 14.97 -11.27 -17.69
CA LEU A 44 15.89 -12.39 -17.53
C LEU A 44 15.50 -13.27 -16.34
N MET A 45 14.93 -12.72 -15.27
CA MET A 45 14.58 -13.49 -14.06
C MET A 45 13.55 -14.59 -14.30
N PRO A 46 12.44 -14.37 -15.04
CA PRO A 46 11.50 -15.43 -15.38
C PRO A 46 12.16 -16.58 -16.18
N LYS A 47 13.12 -16.26 -17.04
CA LYS A 47 13.89 -17.25 -17.82
C LYS A 47 14.81 -18.06 -16.92
N LEU A 48 15.55 -17.39 -16.03
CA LEU A 48 16.41 -18.02 -15.02
C LEU A 48 15.63 -19.00 -14.15
N GLU A 49 14.46 -18.60 -13.63
CA GLU A 49 13.67 -19.47 -12.75
C GLU A 49 12.94 -20.60 -13.48
N SER A 50 12.58 -20.40 -14.75
CA SER A 50 11.93 -21.44 -15.55
C SER A 50 12.94 -22.42 -16.14
N GLY A 51 14.20 -22.02 -16.30
CA GLY A 51 15.20 -22.78 -17.03
C GLY A 51 14.92 -22.86 -18.54
N VAL A 52 14.03 -22.01 -19.05
CA VAL A 52 13.61 -21.95 -20.46
C VAL A 52 14.28 -20.77 -21.16
N ASP A 53 14.56 -20.91 -22.45
CA ASP A 53 15.24 -19.89 -23.28
C ASP A 53 16.63 -19.48 -22.77
N LEU A 54 17.34 -20.42 -22.15
CA LEU A 54 18.72 -20.29 -21.69
C LEU A 54 19.57 -21.37 -22.38
N GLU A 55 20.03 -21.10 -23.60
CA GLU A 55 20.81 -22.07 -24.38
C GLU A 55 22.11 -22.47 -23.66
N ASP A 56 22.78 -21.51 -23.03
CA ASP A 56 24.04 -21.71 -22.30
C ASP A 56 23.86 -21.75 -20.77
N GLY A 57 22.61 -21.77 -20.30
CA GLY A 57 22.30 -21.68 -18.87
C GLY A 57 22.53 -20.29 -18.27
N ALA A 58 22.48 -20.22 -16.93
CA ALA A 58 22.72 -18.98 -16.20
C ALA A 58 24.23 -18.66 -16.17
N ALA A 59 24.60 -17.44 -16.53
CA ALA A 59 26.00 -17.02 -16.47
C ALA A 59 26.55 -17.10 -15.02
N PRO A 60 27.78 -17.60 -14.79
CA PRO A 60 28.31 -17.81 -13.45
C PRO A 60 28.30 -16.56 -12.55
N TRP A 61 28.53 -15.37 -13.12
CA TRP A 61 28.49 -14.11 -12.39
C TRP A 61 27.07 -13.75 -11.89
N VAL A 62 26.03 -14.16 -12.63
CA VAL A 62 24.63 -13.98 -12.24
C VAL A 62 24.32 -14.87 -11.05
N LEU A 63 24.70 -16.15 -11.13
CA LEU A 63 24.51 -17.11 -10.04
C LEU A 63 25.22 -16.66 -8.76
N ASN A 64 26.44 -16.16 -8.86
CA ASN A 64 27.18 -15.62 -7.71
C ASN A 64 26.47 -14.42 -7.07
N ARG A 65 25.95 -13.49 -7.89
CA ARG A 65 25.17 -12.36 -7.38
C ARG A 65 23.87 -12.79 -6.72
N ILE A 66 23.12 -13.72 -7.33
CA ILE A 66 21.91 -14.29 -6.74
C ILE A 66 22.24 -14.92 -5.39
N ALA A 67 23.27 -15.77 -5.34
CA ALA A 67 23.71 -16.43 -4.11
C ALA A 67 24.02 -15.41 -3.00
N THR A 68 24.81 -14.38 -3.33
CA THR A 68 25.19 -13.33 -2.37
C THR A 68 23.99 -12.52 -1.88
N THR A 69 23.11 -12.08 -2.80
CA THR A 69 21.95 -11.26 -2.47
C THR A 69 20.87 -12.03 -1.70
N CYS A 70 20.70 -13.32 -2.01
CA CYS A 70 19.76 -14.20 -1.31
C CYS A 70 20.35 -14.84 -0.05
N GLY A 71 21.65 -14.64 0.23
CA GLY A 71 22.32 -15.22 1.40
C GLY A 71 22.43 -16.75 1.36
N VAL A 72 22.64 -17.32 0.18
CA VAL A 72 22.80 -18.77 -0.03
C VAL A 72 24.13 -19.12 -0.69
N LYS A 73 24.53 -20.40 -0.64
CA LYS A 73 25.68 -20.93 -1.39
C LYS A 73 25.39 -21.01 -2.89
N VAL A 74 26.41 -20.75 -3.73
CA VAL A 74 26.33 -21.03 -5.17
C VAL A 74 26.12 -22.53 -5.42
N ASP A 75 26.77 -23.38 -4.63
CA ASP A 75 26.64 -24.85 -4.74
C ASP A 75 25.20 -25.32 -4.51
N PHE A 76 24.44 -24.64 -3.64
CA PHE A 76 23.01 -24.90 -3.46
C PHE A 76 22.21 -24.56 -4.72
N LEU A 77 22.50 -23.44 -5.37
CA LEU A 77 21.85 -23.03 -6.62
C LEU A 77 22.16 -24.01 -7.76
N LEU A 78 23.38 -24.54 -7.80
CA LEU A 78 23.84 -25.53 -8.78
C LEU A 78 23.32 -26.94 -8.48
N GLY A 79 22.65 -27.17 -7.35
CA GLY A 79 22.18 -28.49 -6.92
C GLY A 79 23.31 -29.44 -6.50
N LEU A 80 24.50 -28.90 -6.17
CA LEU A 80 25.65 -29.67 -5.69
C LEU A 80 25.53 -29.99 -4.18
N THR A 81 24.67 -29.25 -3.48
CA THR A 81 24.33 -29.47 -2.07
C THR A 81 22.86 -29.11 -1.79
N GLU A 82 22.29 -29.69 -0.74
CA GLU A 82 21.00 -29.28 -0.17
C GLU A 82 21.18 -28.16 0.88
N GLU A 83 22.39 -27.94 1.38
CA GLU A 83 22.68 -26.92 2.37
C GLU A 83 22.69 -25.54 1.72
N SER A 84 21.66 -24.73 1.98
CA SER A 84 21.56 -23.37 1.45
C SER A 84 22.46 -22.37 2.18
N GLU A 85 22.70 -22.58 3.49
CA GLU A 85 23.38 -21.60 4.34
C GLU A 85 24.88 -21.51 4.03
N PRO A 86 25.47 -20.29 4.01
CA PRO A 86 26.91 -20.09 3.79
C PRO A 86 27.78 -20.65 4.94
N ASP A 87 29.00 -21.14 4.61
CA ASP A 87 29.93 -21.80 5.55
C ASP A 87 30.60 -20.86 6.57
N GLU A 88 30.70 -19.57 6.24
CA GLU A 88 31.29 -18.50 7.05
C GLU A 88 30.25 -17.39 7.26
N PRO A 89 30.35 -16.58 8.34
CA PRO A 89 29.18 -16.00 8.96
C PRO A 89 28.43 -15.15 7.95
N GLY A 90 27.13 -15.42 7.82
CA GLY A 90 26.22 -14.71 6.93
C GLY A 90 26.23 -13.19 7.15
N PRO A 91 25.48 -12.42 6.35
CA PRO A 91 25.51 -10.96 6.39
C PRO A 91 25.49 -10.47 7.83
N THR A 92 26.47 -9.65 8.17
CA THR A 92 26.63 -9.15 9.53
C THR A 92 25.34 -8.48 9.96
N TRP A 93 25.06 -8.47 11.26
CA TRP A 93 23.86 -7.79 11.79
C TRP A 93 23.73 -6.34 11.31
N ARG A 94 24.84 -5.69 10.97
CA ARG A 94 24.92 -4.37 10.35
C ARG A 94 24.28 -4.32 8.94
N GLU A 95 24.55 -5.31 8.11
CA GLU A 95 24.02 -5.39 6.74
C GLU A 95 22.52 -5.71 6.75
N LEU A 96 22.09 -6.63 7.62
CA LEU A 96 20.67 -6.90 7.85
C LEU A 96 19.94 -5.66 8.39
N ALA A 97 20.53 -4.96 9.35
CA ALA A 97 19.97 -3.72 9.89
C ALA A 97 19.84 -2.63 8.82
N TYR A 98 20.81 -2.51 7.90
CA TYR A 98 20.75 -1.54 6.80
C TYR A 98 19.57 -1.82 5.86
N VAL A 99 19.40 -3.06 5.40
CA VAL A 99 18.31 -3.45 4.48
C VAL A 99 16.95 -3.31 5.15
N CYS A 100 16.80 -3.81 6.38
CA CYS A 100 15.58 -3.68 7.16
C CYS A 100 15.21 -2.21 7.40
N ASN A 101 16.19 -1.36 7.71
CA ASN A 101 15.94 0.05 7.97
C ASN A 101 15.62 0.84 6.69
N ALA A 102 16.23 0.51 5.55
CA ALA A 102 15.90 1.12 4.25
C ALA A 102 14.49 0.75 3.77
N SER A 103 14.06 -0.50 3.98
CA SER A 103 12.68 -0.94 3.71
C SER A 103 11.68 -0.26 4.65
N ALA A 104 12.00 -0.23 5.96
CA ALA A 104 11.18 0.43 6.96
C ALA A 104 11.09 1.96 6.75
N ALA A 105 12.14 2.61 6.25
CA ALA A 105 12.15 4.04 5.92
C ALA A 105 11.15 4.37 4.81
N ARG A 106 11.14 3.58 3.72
CA ARG A 106 10.16 3.72 2.62
C ARG A 106 8.72 3.48 3.08
N GLY A 107 8.52 2.54 4.00
CA GLY A 107 7.21 2.31 4.64
C GLY A 107 6.73 3.50 5.46
N ARG A 108 7.62 4.06 6.30
CA ARG A 108 7.33 5.23 7.14
C ARG A 108 7.01 6.48 6.31
N GLU A 109 7.75 6.72 5.23
CA GLU A 109 7.53 7.88 4.37
C GLU A 109 6.14 7.86 3.73
N ARG A 110 5.72 6.72 3.17
CA ARG A 110 4.35 6.54 2.66
C ARG A 110 3.30 6.77 3.74
N HIS A 111 3.51 6.21 4.92
CA HIS A 111 2.57 6.38 6.03
C HIS A 111 2.44 7.86 6.47
N VAL A 112 3.55 8.59 6.56
CA VAL A 112 3.54 10.04 6.88
C VAL A 112 2.82 10.83 5.79
N HIS A 113 3.06 10.52 4.52
CA HIS A 113 2.36 11.13 3.41
C HIS A 113 0.85 10.89 3.48
N ASP A 114 0.42 9.65 3.73
CA ASP A 114 -1.00 9.30 3.85
C ASP A 114 -1.68 10.02 5.02
N LEU A 115 -0.99 10.15 6.15
CA LEU A 115 -1.46 10.95 7.28
C LEU A 115 -1.61 12.43 6.90
N ALA A 116 -0.63 13.02 6.21
CA ALA A 116 -0.68 14.42 5.78
C ALA A 116 -1.85 14.69 4.81
N VAL A 117 -2.09 13.80 3.85
CA VAL A 117 -3.23 13.90 2.93
C VAL A 117 -4.55 13.82 3.69
N ARG A 118 -4.67 12.88 4.63
CA ARG A 118 -5.87 12.73 5.44
C ARG A 118 -6.14 13.96 6.31
N ASP A 119 -5.10 14.53 6.92
CA ASP A 119 -5.22 15.73 7.74
C ASP A 119 -5.66 16.94 6.90
N ALA A 120 -5.12 17.10 5.68
CA ALA A 120 -5.56 18.13 4.75
C ALA A 120 -7.05 18.00 4.39
N LEU A 121 -7.53 16.77 4.12
CA LEU A 121 -8.95 16.52 3.84
C LEU A 121 -9.85 16.83 5.05
N ILE A 122 -9.40 16.53 6.27
CA ILE A 122 -10.14 16.86 7.50
C ILE A 122 -10.25 18.38 7.68
N ILE A 123 -9.18 19.14 7.37
CA ILE A 123 -9.19 20.60 7.41
C ILE A 123 -10.20 21.15 6.39
N GLN A 124 -10.12 20.71 5.14
CA GLN A 124 -11.04 21.15 4.08
C GLN A 124 -12.51 20.85 4.44
N PHE A 125 -12.79 19.66 4.97
CA PHE A 125 -14.13 19.28 5.40
C PHE A 125 -14.64 20.19 6.53
N ARG A 126 -13.78 20.58 7.48
CA ARG A 126 -14.14 21.51 8.57
C ARG A 126 -14.45 22.91 8.04
N GLU A 127 -13.71 23.39 7.05
CA GLU A 127 -13.94 24.70 6.42
C GLU A 127 -15.28 24.70 5.67
N MET A 128 -15.52 23.72 4.79
CA MET A 128 -16.81 23.56 4.11
C MET A 128 -17.97 23.44 5.09
N SER A 129 -17.76 22.71 6.19
CA SER A 129 -18.75 22.61 7.26
C SER A 129 -19.04 24.00 7.83
N ALA A 130 -18.03 24.75 8.26
CA ALA A 130 -18.22 26.10 8.82
C ALA A 130 -19.02 27.05 7.91
N GLU A 131 -18.94 26.89 6.58
CA GLU A 131 -19.73 27.66 5.61
C GLU A 131 -21.20 27.22 5.51
N ILE A 132 -21.47 25.92 5.65
CA ILE A 132 -22.82 25.36 5.51
C ILE A 132 -23.68 25.64 6.74
N MET A 133 -23.09 25.71 7.94
CA MET A 133 -23.87 25.85 9.19
C MET A 133 -24.75 27.10 9.26
N PRO A 134 -24.23 28.30 8.96
CA PRO A 134 -25.05 29.51 8.99
C PRO A 134 -26.22 29.43 7.99
N SER A 135 -26.05 28.71 6.88
CA SER A 135 -27.11 28.51 5.89
C SER A 135 -28.22 27.60 6.39
N VAL A 136 -27.89 26.49 7.08
CA VAL A 136 -28.87 25.61 7.71
C VAL A 136 -29.65 26.36 8.80
N GLU A 137 -28.95 27.12 9.65
CA GLU A 137 -29.58 27.95 10.69
C GLU A 137 -30.47 29.05 10.11
N ALA A 138 -30.07 29.66 8.99
CA ALA A 138 -30.87 30.66 8.30
C ALA A 138 -32.16 30.06 7.73
N VAL A 139 -32.09 28.87 7.11
CA VAL A 139 -33.27 28.17 6.59
C VAL A 139 -34.22 27.79 7.71
N GLN A 140 -33.69 27.28 8.83
CA GLN A 140 -34.52 26.92 9.99
C GLN A 140 -35.23 28.14 10.58
N ARG A 141 -34.52 29.25 10.81
CA ARG A 141 -35.14 30.51 11.29
C ARG A 141 -36.17 31.07 10.32
N ALA A 142 -35.91 31.00 9.02
CA ALA A 142 -36.86 31.44 8.01
C ALA A 142 -38.14 30.60 8.03
N LEU A 143 -38.00 29.27 8.20
CA LEU A 143 -39.13 28.36 8.31
C LEU A 143 -39.95 28.62 9.58
N GLU A 144 -39.30 28.78 10.73
CA GLU A 144 -39.96 29.14 12.00
C GLU A 144 -40.79 30.41 11.83
N ARG A 145 -40.25 31.43 11.15
CA ARG A 145 -40.98 32.67 10.86
C ARG A 145 -42.17 32.47 9.94
N VAL A 146 -42.07 31.58 8.95
CA VAL A 146 -43.20 31.25 8.07
C VAL A 146 -44.30 30.54 8.86
N ILE A 147 -43.94 29.61 9.75
CA ILE A 147 -44.90 28.90 10.61
C ILE A 147 -45.64 29.89 11.51
N GLU A 148 -44.93 30.82 12.15
CA GLU A 148 -45.54 31.89 12.97
C GLU A 148 -46.56 32.73 12.20
N LEU A 149 -46.27 33.04 10.94
CA LEU A 149 -47.13 33.88 10.09
C LEU A 149 -48.29 33.11 9.46
N ASN A 150 -48.28 31.77 9.50
CA ASN A 150 -49.28 30.91 8.89
C ASN A 150 -49.86 29.93 9.93
N PRO A 151 -50.90 30.32 10.69
CA PRO A 151 -51.44 29.51 11.79
C PRO A 151 -51.99 28.14 11.38
N SER A 152 -52.29 27.94 10.10
CA SER A 152 -52.74 26.66 9.52
C SER A 152 -51.60 25.92 8.81
N TRP A 153 -50.33 26.15 9.18
CA TRP A 153 -49.15 25.57 8.52
C TRP A 153 -49.23 24.04 8.39
N ASP A 154 -49.69 23.36 9.44
CA ASP A 154 -49.79 21.90 9.46
C ASP A 154 -50.82 21.36 8.47
N ASP A 155 -51.85 22.16 8.14
CA ASP A 155 -52.86 21.84 7.13
C ASP A 155 -52.45 22.27 5.71
N MET A 156 -51.34 23.02 5.58
CA MET A 156 -50.84 23.43 4.26
C MET A 156 -50.23 22.23 3.54
N ARG A 157 -50.48 22.16 2.23
CA ARG A 157 -49.96 21.10 1.38
C ARG A 157 -48.42 21.06 1.47
N ALA A 158 -47.90 19.93 1.96
CA ALA A 158 -46.48 19.68 2.17
C ALA A 158 -45.80 20.50 3.29
N GLY A 159 -46.54 21.24 4.12
CA GLY A 159 -46.00 21.99 5.27
C GLY A 159 -45.25 21.09 6.25
N SER A 160 -45.87 19.99 6.66
CA SER A 160 -45.24 18.97 7.53
C SER A 160 -43.98 18.35 6.90
N ARG A 161 -44.02 17.99 5.61
CA ARG A 161 -42.86 17.42 4.92
C ARG A 161 -41.67 18.37 4.84
N LEU A 162 -41.93 19.67 4.67
CA LEU A 162 -40.86 20.67 4.65
C LEU A 162 -40.28 20.86 6.06
N SER A 163 -41.12 20.89 7.09
CA SER A 163 -40.67 20.91 8.49
C SER A 163 -39.80 19.70 8.83
N ASP A 164 -40.24 18.50 8.47
CA ASP A 164 -39.50 17.25 8.71
C ASP A 164 -38.15 17.25 7.98
N ALA A 165 -38.13 17.68 6.71
CA ALA A 165 -36.90 17.74 5.93
C ALA A 165 -35.89 18.76 6.49
N THR A 166 -36.39 19.90 6.98
CA THR A 166 -35.54 20.95 7.56
C THR A 166 -35.00 20.54 8.93
N ALA A 167 -35.81 19.87 9.75
CA ALA A 167 -35.38 19.26 11.01
C ALA A 167 -34.32 18.17 10.78
N ALA A 168 -34.53 17.28 9.80
CA ALA A 168 -33.56 16.25 9.45
C ALA A 168 -32.21 16.84 8.97
N LEU A 169 -32.24 17.94 8.20
CA LEU A 169 -31.03 18.66 7.79
C LEU A 169 -30.29 19.26 9.00
N SER A 170 -31.03 19.82 9.96
CA SER A 170 -30.47 20.35 11.21
C SER A 170 -29.85 19.24 12.08
N ASP A 171 -30.50 18.09 12.19
CA ASP A 171 -29.98 16.94 12.95
C ASP A 171 -28.69 16.37 12.33
N VAL A 172 -28.64 16.24 11.00
CA VAL A 172 -27.43 15.81 10.29
C VAL A 172 -26.30 16.81 10.50
N ALA A 173 -26.61 18.11 10.45
CA ALA A 173 -25.70 19.18 10.80
C ALA A 173 -25.17 19.03 12.25
N LEU A 174 -26.02 18.76 13.23
CA LEU A 174 -25.58 18.63 14.62
C LEU A 174 -24.85 17.31 14.91
N ALA A 175 -25.02 16.26 14.09
CA ALA A 175 -24.36 14.98 14.28
C ALA A 175 -22.87 14.98 13.88
N VAL A 176 -22.40 15.95 13.09
CA VAL A 176 -20.97 16.03 12.76
C VAL A 176 -20.22 16.71 13.91
N PRO A 177 -19.18 16.07 14.50
CA PRO A 177 -18.43 16.63 15.62
C PRO A 177 -17.72 17.97 15.31
N ALA A 178 -17.54 18.29 14.03
CA ALA A 178 -17.04 19.59 13.58
C ALA A 178 -18.06 20.71 13.82
N PHE A 179 -19.34 20.44 13.57
CA PHE A 179 -20.44 21.40 13.76
C PHE A 179 -20.76 21.64 15.23
N GLN A 180 -20.69 20.61 16.08
CA GLN A 180 -20.93 20.73 17.53
C GLN A 180 -19.93 21.66 18.25
N ARG A 181 -18.69 21.73 17.76
CA ARG A 181 -17.64 22.58 18.35
C ARG A 181 -17.78 24.05 17.95
N LEU A 182 -18.25 24.33 16.74
CA LEU A 182 -18.47 25.70 16.26
C LEU A 182 -19.64 26.36 17.02
N ARG A 183 -20.74 25.64 17.25
CA ARG A 183 -21.90 26.15 17.99
C ARG A 183 -21.60 26.53 19.44
N ARG A 184 -20.74 25.77 20.14
CA ARG A 184 -20.29 26.13 21.49
C ARG A 184 -19.44 27.41 21.52
N SER A 185 -18.71 27.72 20.44
CA SER A 185 -17.90 28.94 20.36
C SER A 185 -18.75 30.19 20.11
N THR A 186 -19.94 30.06 19.54
CA THR A 186 -20.84 31.19 19.25
C THR A 186 -21.81 31.49 20.39
N ASP A 187 -22.10 30.52 21.27
CA ASP A 187 -22.97 30.70 22.46
C ASP A 187 -22.23 31.34 23.66
N ASP A 188 -20.89 31.39 23.63
CA ASP A 188 -20.02 31.96 24.69
C ASP A 188 -19.58 33.44 24.42
N CYS A 189 -20.22 34.14 23.48
CA CYS A 189 -20.04 35.58 23.20
C CYS A 189 -21.36 36.34 23.26
#